data_AF-A0AAC9X1C6-F1
#
_entry.id   AF-A0AAC9X1C6-F1
#
_cell.length_a   1.000
_cell.length_b   1.000
_cell.length_c   1.000
_cell.angle_alpha   90.00
_cell.angle_beta   90.00
_cell.angle_gamma   90.00
#
_symmetry.space_group_name_H-M   'P 1'
#
loop_
_entity.id
_entity.type
_entity.pdbx_description
1 polymer ?
#
loop_
_entity_poly.entity_id
_entity_poly.type
_entity_poly.pdbx_seq_one_letter_code
_entity_poly.pdbx_strand_id
1 'polypeptide(L)'
;MKGGRKLWGHVALLLPPFGWLTVFYLGSLFILLLSAFWQVDSMSGEIVHDWTLDNFRQLISDATYRIVAQRTIGIAALVTVTDIILAWPLAYVIARKVGPRLKLTLLVLVALPLWSSMLARIYAWRLILGHDGVLNWFLRATGLPEQSFAFTNVALWLRRVVS
;
A
#
# COMPACT_ATOMS: atom_id res chain seq x y z
N MET A 1 33.35 -0.60 -34.77
CA MET A 1 32.93 -0.13 -33.41
C MET A 1 31.88 1.01 -33.48
N LYS A 2 30.70 0.81 -34.09
CA LYS A 2 29.66 1.86 -34.28
C LYS A 2 28.52 1.84 -33.23
N GLY A 3 28.63 1.03 -32.16
CA GLY A 3 27.57 0.85 -31.15
C GLY A 3 27.54 1.93 -30.05
N GLY A 4 28.67 2.59 -29.75
CA GLY A 4 28.75 3.52 -28.62
C GLY A 4 27.98 4.82 -28.80
N ARG A 5 28.02 5.45 -29.98
CA ARG A 5 27.44 6.80 -30.19
C ARG A 5 25.90 6.85 -30.20
N LYS A 6 25.23 5.75 -30.57
CA LYS A 6 23.75 5.69 -30.54
C LYS A 6 23.21 5.63 -29.11
N LEU A 7 23.89 4.92 -28.19
CA LEU A 7 23.48 4.83 -26.79
C LEU A 7 23.50 6.20 -26.08
N TRP A 8 24.50 7.03 -26.37
CA TRP A 8 24.59 8.39 -25.82
C TRP A 8 23.43 9.30 -26.23
N GLY A 9 22.90 9.16 -27.45
CA GLY A 9 21.72 9.91 -27.89
C GLY A 9 20.44 9.52 -27.15
N HIS A 10 20.26 8.23 -26.84
CA HIS A 10 19.10 7.76 -26.07
C HIS A 10 19.20 8.15 -24.60
N VAL A 11 20.42 8.09 -24.01
CA VAL A 11 20.67 8.53 -22.63
C VAL A 11 20.49 10.05 -22.51
N ALA A 12 21.00 10.84 -23.48
CA ALA A 12 20.82 12.29 -23.50
C ALA A 12 19.36 12.72 -23.61
N LEU A 13 18.50 11.92 -24.27
CA LEU A 13 17.06 12.18 -24.36
C LEU A 13 16.32 11.83 -23.07
N LEU A 14 16.82 10.86 -22.30
CA LEU A 14 16.24 10.45 -21.01
C LEU A 14 16.75 11.32 -19.84
N LEU A 15 17.90 11.98 -19.97
CA LEU A 15 18.50 12.80 -18.92
C LEU A 15 17.59 13.95 -18.42
N PRO A 16 16.91 14.74 -19.26
CA PRO A 16 16.06 15.82 -18.78
C PRO A 16 14.83 15.34 -17.98
N PRO A 17 14.02 14.35 -18.44
CA PRO A 17 12.92 13.83 -17.66
C PRO A 17 13.36 13.18 -16.34
N PHE A 18 14.41 12.37 -16.36
CA PHE A 18 14.93 11.72 -15.15
C PHE A 18 15.55 12.73 -14.19
N GLY A 19 16.28 13.72 -14.70
CA GLY A 19 16.87 14.80 -13.91
C GLY A 19 15.80 15.63 -13.22
N TRP A 20 14.75 16.02 -13.96
CA TRP A 20 13.62 16.76 -13.39
C TRP A 20 12.90 15.95 -12.31
N LEU A 21 12.53 14.70 -12.57
CA LEU A 21 11.90 13.83 -11.57
C LEU A 21 12.77 13.67 -10.33
N THR A 22 14.07 13.47 -10.51
CA THR A 22 15.01 13.31 -9.40
C THR A 22 15.13 14.58 -8.57
N VAL A 23 15.28 15.75 -9.21
CA VAL A 23 15.42 17.03 -8.51
C VAL A 23 14.16 17.39 -7.72
N PHE A 24 12.97 17.26 -8.33
CA PHE A 24 11.73 17.58 -7.64
C PHE A 24 11.41 16.57 -6.53
N TYR A 25 11.60 15.28 -6.80
CA TYR A 25 11.33 14.23 -5.83
C TYR A 25 12.31 14.28 -4.65
N LEU A 26 13.63 14.32 -4.92
CA LEU A 26 14.63 14.41 -3.88
C LEU A 26 14.58 15.76 -3.16
N GLY A 27 14.31 16.86 -3.87
CA GLY A 27 14.12 18.17 -3.26
C GLY A 27 12.95 18.17 -2.28
N SER A 28 11.81 17.59 -2.67
CA SER A 28 10.64 17.43 -1.79
C SER A 28 10.97 16.57 -0.57
N LEU A 29 11.61 15.42 -0.76
CA LEU A 29 12.05 14.56 0.35
C LEU A 29 13.05 15.27 1.27
N PHE A 30 13.94 16.10 0.71
CA PHE A 30 14.92 16.84 1.48
C PHE A 30 14.26 17.94 2.34
N ILE A 31 13.30 18.67 1.78
CA ILE A 31 12.52 19.66 2.55
C ILE A 31 11.70 18.95 3.64
N LEU A 32 11.09 17.80 3.34
CA LEU A 32 10.37 17.00 4.32
C LEU A 32 11.30 16.49 5.43
N LEU A 33 12.51 16.07 5.08
CA LEU A 33 13.53 15.68 6.05
C LEU A 33 13.94 16.85 6.95
N LEU A 34 14.18 18.04 6.37
CA LEU A 34 14.46 19.26 7.16
C LEU A 34 13.29 19.62 8.08
N SER A 35 12.06 19.49 7.60
CA SER A 35 10.86 19.74 8.40
C SER A 35 10.72 18.80 9.59
N ALA A 36 11.28 17.58 9.52
CA ALA A 36 11.30 16.66 10.66
C ALA A 36 12.15 17.17 11.84
N PHE A 37 13.12 18.06 11.58
CA PHE A 37 13.96 18.70 12.60
C PHE A 37 13.40 20.04 13.11
N TRP A 38 12.38 20.59 12.47
CA TRP A 38 11.70 21.82 12.90
C TRP A 38 10.51 21.50 13.81
N GLN A 39 10.29 22.33 14.82
CA GLN A 39 9.17 22.17 15.73
C GLN A 39 7.95 22.91 15.20
N VAL A 40 6.79 22.25 15.25
CA VAL A 40 5.50 22.87 14.99
C VAL A 40 4.88 23.15 16.34
N ASP A 41 4.67 24.44 16.65
CA ASP A 41 3.98 24.83 17.87
C ASP A 41 2.51 24.37 17.79
N SER A 42 2.10 23.55 18.75
CA SER A 42 0.81 22.87 18.79
C SER A 42 -0.38 23.82 18.99
N MET A 43 -0.13 25.08 19.38
CA MET A 43 -1.17 26.10 19.57
C MET A 43 -1.30 27.09 18.40
N SER A 44 -0.22 27.45 17.72
CA SER A 44 -0.21 28.44 16.64
C SER A 44 -0.15 27.83 15.24
N GLY A 45 0.33 26.58 15.11
CA GLY A 45 0.55 25.94 13.81
C GLY A 45 1.69 26.58 13.01
N GLU A 46 2.44 27.51 13.60
CA GLU A 46 3.61 28.11 12.97
C GLU A 46 4.83 27.19 13.09
N ILE A 47 5.59 27.12 11.99
CA ILE A 47 6.84 26.36 11.93
C ILE A 47 7.92 27.21 12.57
N VAL A 48 8.22 26.94 13.84
CA VAL A 48 9.34 27.57 14.53
C VAL A 48 10.60 26.83 14.09
N HIS A 49 11.51 27.56 13.44
CA HIS A 49 12.75 27.04 12.86
C HIS A 49 13.82 26.79 13.93
N ASP A 50 13.43 26.22 15.07
CA ASP A 50 14.35 25.77 16.10
C ASP A 50 14.74 24.32 15.83
N TRP A 51 16.05 24.06 15.86
CA TRP A 51 16.63 22.75 15.64
C TRP A 51 16.38 21.88 16.88
N THR A 52 15.48 20.92 16.77
CA THR A 52 15.11 20.05 17.89
C THR A 52 14.96 18.59 17.48
N LEU A 53 15.38 17.70 18.38
CA LEU A 53 15.22 16.25 18.25
C LEU A 53 13.97 15.75 18.99
N ASP A 54 13.16 16.67 19.54
CA ASP A 54 11.99 16.29 20.35
C ASP A 54 10.89 15.63 19.52
N ASN A 55 10.77 15.93 18.22
CA ASN A 55 9.88 15.20 17.29
C ASN A 55 10.22 13.70 17.25
N PHE A 56 11.50 13.34 17.23
CA PHE A 56 11.96 11.94 17.26
C PHE A 56 11.73 11.29 18.61
N ARG A 57 11.91 12.03 19.71
CA ARG A 57 11.58 11.53 21.06
C ARG A 57 10.09 11.29 21.21
N GLN A 58 9.24 12.20 20.75
CA GLN A 58 7.79 12.07 20.78
C GLN A 58 7.31 10.86 19.97
N LEU A 59 7.87 10.64 18.77
CA LEU A 59 7.61 9.45 17.95
C LEU A 59 7.91 8.13 18.69
N ILE A 60 8.95 8.11 19.53
CA ILE A 60 9.36 6.91 20.27
C ILE A 60 8.65 6.79 21.61
N SER A 61 8.38 7.88 22.31
CA SER A 61 7.81 7.89 23.66
C SER A 61 6.29 7.80 23.67
N ASP A 62 5.63 8.28 22.62
CA ASP A 62 4.17 8.28 22.54
C ASP A 62 3.64 6.88 22.22
N ALA A 63 2.75 6.39 23.10
CA ALA A 63 2.11 5.10 22.96
C ALA A 63 1.25 5.01 21.68
N THR A 64 0.66 6.12 21.25
CA THR A 64 -0.23 6.18 20.08
C THR A 64 0.53 5.86 18.79
N TYR A 65 1.69 6.50 18.58
CA TYR A 65 2.52 6.26 17.40
C TYR A 65 3.05 4.82 17.37
N ARG A 66 3.47 4.26 18.51
CA ARG A 66 3.91 2.87 18.60
C ARG A 66 2.80 1.86 18.29
N ILE A 67 1.59 2.09 18.80
CA ILE A 67 0.44 1.21 18.53
C ILE A 67 0.10 1.24 17.04
N VAL A 68 0.08 2.42 16.43
CA VAL A 68 -0.19 2.55 14.99
C VAL A 68 0.90 1.86 14.17
N ALA A 69 2.18 2.08 14.50
CA ALA A 69 3.31 1.45 13.81
C ALA A 69 3.29 -0.08 13.91
N GLN A 70 3.03 -0.64 15.10
CA GLN A 70 2.93 -2.09 15.27
C GLN A 70 1.74 -2.67 14.51
N ARG A 71 0.61 -1.97 14.46
CA ARG A 71 -0.56 -2.40 13.68
C ARG A 71 -0.28 -2.38 12.19
N THR A 72 0.36 -1.33 11.66
CA THR A 72 0.67 -1.25 10.23
C THR A 72 1.69 -2.31 9.83
N ILE A 73 2.75 -2.49 10.61
CA ILE A 73 3.76 -3.53 10.38
C ILE A 73 3.12 -4.92 10.48
N GLY A 74 2.31 -5.17 11.51
CA GLY A 74 1.64 -6.46 11.69
C GLY A 74 0.69 -6.81 10.54
N ILE A 75 -0.10 -5.83 10.07
CA ILE A 75 -0.97 -6.02 8.90
C ILE A 75 -0.13 -6.25 7.65
N ALA A 76 0.89 -5.43 7.40
CA ALA A 76 1.75 -5.58 6.23
C ALA A 76 2.43 -6.96 6.20
N ALA A 77 3.01 -7.38 7.32
CA ALA A 77 3.66 -8.69 7.43
C ALA A 77 2.68 -9.84 7.15
N LEU A 78 1.47 -9.77 7.72
CA LEU A 78 0.45 -10.78 7.48
C LEU A 78 0.00 -10.82 6.02
N VAL A 79 -0.23 -9.65 5.40
CA VAL A 79 -0.58 -9.57 3.98
C VAL A 79 0.55 -10.17 3.13
N THR A 80 1.81 -9.82 3.41
CA THR A 80 2.97 -10.37 2.69
C THR A 80 3.08 -11.89 2.84
N VAL A 81 2.93 -12.43 4.05
CA VAL A 81 2.98 -13.88 4.28
C VAL A 81 1.85 -14.59 3.56
N THR A 82 0.63 -14.03 3.62
CA THR A 82 -0.54 -14.60 2.93
C THR A 82 -0.36 -14.56 1.42
N ASP A 83 0.14 -13.45 0.87
CA ASP A 83 0.44 -13.31 -0.55
C ASP A 83 1.50 -14.32 -0.99
N ILE A 84 2.59 -14.50 -0.23
CA ILE A 84 3.61 -15.51 -0.55
C ILE A 84 3.00 -16.92 -0.57
N ILE A 85 2.19 -17.27 0.43
CA ILE A 85 1.57 -18.60 0.53
C ILE A 85 0.63 -18.87 -0.65
N LEU A 86 -0.10 -17.86 -1.14
CA LEU A 86 -1.04 -17.99 -2.26
C LEU A 86 -0.37 -17.86 -3.63
N ALA A 87 0.56 -16.93 -3.77
CA ALA A 87 1.27 -16.63 -5.01
C ALA A 87 2.27 -17.73 -5.37
N TRP A 88 2.94 -18.34 -4.38
CA TRP A 88 3.90 -19.41 -4.61
C TRP A 88 3.34 -20.62 -5.37
N PRO A 89 2.23 -21.26 -4.94
CA PRO A 89 1.66 -22.40 -5.67
C PRO A 89 1.14 -21.97 -7.05
N LEU A 90 0.55 -20.78 -7.16
CA LEU A 90 0.08 -20.26 -8.44
C LEU A 90 1.23 -20.06 -9.43
N ALA A 91 2.31 -19.42 -9.00
CA ALA A 91 3.51 -19.20 -9.79
C ALA A 91 4.15 -20.53 -10.23
N TYR A 92 4.22 -21.51 -9.32
CA TYR A 92 4.74 -22.84 -9.65
C TYR A 92 3.91 -23.56 -10.71
N VAL A 93 2.57 -23.53 -10.61
CA VAL A 93 1.68 -24.14 -11.60
C VAL A 93 1.83 -23.44 -12.95
N ILE A 94 1.83 -22.11 -12.98
CA ILE A 94 2.01 -21.32 -14.21
C ILE A 94 3.38 -21.61 -14.86
N ALA A 95 4.43 -21.75 -14.06
CA ALA A 95 5.78 -21.96 -14.56
C ALA A 95 5.99 -23.38 -15.12
N ARG A 96 5.38 -24.40 -14.52
CA ARG A 96 5.67 -25.82 -14.86
C ARG A 96 4.59 -26.55 -15.64
N LYS A 97 3.32 -26.19 -15.52
CA LYS A 97 2.20 -27.00 -16.05
C LYS A 97 1.36 -26.32 -17.13
N VAL A 98 1.61 -25.05 -17.45
CA VAL A 98 0.70 -24.24 -18.26
C VAL A 98 1.32 -23.90 -19.62
N GLY A 99 0.58 -24.18 -20.71
CA GLY A 99 1.00 -23.85 -22.08
C GLY A 99 1.04 -22.33 -22.35
N PRO A 100 1.74 -21.88 -23.41
CA PRO A 100 2.07 -20.47 -23.64
C PRO A 100 0.86 -19.52 -23.72
N ARG A 101 -0.27 -19.97 -24.28
CA ARG A 101 -1.51 -19.17 -24.36
C ARG A 101 -2.16 -18.96 -22.98
N LEU A 102 -2.21 -20.03 -22.18
CA LEU A 102 -2.90 -20.06 -20.90
C LEU A 102 -2.07 -19.38 -19.79
N LYS A 103 -0.73 -19.37 -19.95
CA LYS A 103 0.21 -18.55 -19.14
C LYS A 103 -0.05 -17.06 -19.32
N LEU A 104 -0.27 -16.61 -20.56
CA LEU A 104 -0.57 -15.21 -20.83
C LEU A 104 -1.89 -14.79 -20.18
N THR A 105 -2.94 -15.61 -20.30
CA THR A 105 -4.24 -15.34 -19.66
C THR A 105 -4.14 -15.25 -18.14
N LEU A 106 -3.41 -16.18 -17.49
CA LEU A 106 -3.24 -16.15 -16.04
C LEU A 106 -2.43 -14.94 -15.56
N LEU A 107 -1.37 -14.56 -16.29
CA LEU A 107 -0.61 -13.34 -15.97
C LEU A 107 -1.47 -12.08 -16.10
N VAL A 108 -2.29 -11.99 -17.15
CA VAL A 108 -3.23 -10.88 -17.32
C VAL A 108 -4.24 -10.87 -16.16
N LEU A 109 -4.81 -12.02 -15.80
CA LEU A 109 -5.80 -12.12 -14.71
C LEU A 109 -5.23 -11.70 -13.35
N VAL A 110 -3.96 -11.99 -13.07
CA VAL A 110 -3.26 -11.53 -11.86
C VAL A 110 -2.91 -10.05 -11.92
N ALA A 111 -2.61 -9.51 -13.10
CA ALA A 111 -2.34 -8.09 -13.29
C ALA A 111 -3.61 -7.22 -13.28
N LEU A 112 -4.76 -7.76 -13.70
CA LEU A 112 -6.05 -7.05 -13.71
C LEU A 112 -6.44 -6.42 -12.36
N PRO A 113 -6.35 -7.11 -11.20
CA PRO A 113 -6.67 -6.49 -9.91
C PRO A 113 -5.67 -5.39 -9.53
N LEU A 114 -4.43 -5.42 -10.00
CA LEU A 114 -3.46 -4.33 -9.79
C LEU A 114 -3.86 -3.07 -10.57
N TRP A 115 -4.46 -3.24 -11.74
CA TRP A 115 -4.99 -2.13 -12.55
C TRP A 115 -6.38 -1.66 -12.09
N SER A 116 -7.01 -2.39 -11.17
CA SER A 116 -8.29 -1.97 -10.60
C SER A 116 -8.10 -0.79 -9.65
N SER A 117 -9.00 0.19 -9.75
CA SER A 117 -8.98 1.36 -8.88
C SER A 117 -9.11 0.94 -7.41
N MET A 118 -8.13 1.31 -6.57
CA MET A 118 -8.16 1.06 -5.13
C MET A 118 -9.48 1.53 -4.50
N LEU A 119 -10.08 2.61 -5.03
CA LEU A 119 -11.37 3.11 -4.58
C LEU A 119 -12.49 2.09 -4.81
N ALA A 120 -12.55 1.49 -6.00
CA ALA A 120 -13.56 0.48 -6.33
C ALA A 120 -13.47 -0.72 -5.37
N ARG A 121 -12.24 -1.17 -5.05
CA ARG A 121 -11.99 -2.23 -4.08
C ARG A 121 -12.50 -1.86 -2.69
N ILE A 122 -12.19 -0.65 -2.21
CA ILE A 122 -12.65 -0.15 -0.90
C ILE A 122 -14.19 -0.07 -0.84
N TYR A 123 -14.84 0.43 -1.89
CA TYR A 123 -16.30 0.52 -1.95
C TYR A 123 -16.97 -0.86 -2.04
N ALA A 124 -16.40 -1.79 -2.79
CA ALA A 124 -16.90 -3.16 -2.87
C ALA A 124 -16.84 -3.85 -1.49
N TRP A 125 -15.73 -3.72 -0.77
CA TRP A 125 -15.62 -4.26 0.60
C TRP A 125 -16.60 -3.58 1.56
N ARG A 126 -16.77 -2.26 1.45
CA ARG A 126 -17.73 -1.53 2.28
C ARG A 126 -19.17 -1.98 2.01
N LEU A 127 -19.50 -2.32 0.77
CA LEU A 127 -20.81 -2.85 0.38
C LEU A 127 -21.00 -4.29 0.88
N ILE A 128 -19.99 -5.16 0.76
CA ILE A 128 -20.04 -6.56 1.23
C ILE A 128 -20.14 -6.64 2.75
N LEU A 129 -19.35 -5.83 3.47
CA LEU A 129 -19.32 -5.73 4.94
C LEU A 129 -20.39 -4.78 5.51
N GLY A 130 -21.19 -4.17 4.64
CA GLY A 130 -22.28 -3.30 5.04
C GLY A 130 -23.36 -4.07 5.80
N HIS A 131 -24.14 -3.36 6.61
CA HIS A 131 -25.22 -3.94 7.42
C HIS A 131 -26.24 -4.75 6.61
N ASP A 132 -26.47 -4.37 5.35
CA ASP A 132 -27.33 -5.10 4.41
C ASP A 132 -26.54 -5.74 3.25
N GLY A 133 -25.24 -5.93 3.45
CA GLY A 133 -24.34 -6.49 2.45
C GLY A 133 -24.61 -7.98 2.19
N VAL A 134 -24.00 -8.48 1.11
CA VAL A 134 -24.07 -9.89 0.69
C VAL A 134 -23.67 -10.84 1.82
N LEU A 135 -22.76 -10.43 2.71
CA LEU A 135 -22.33 -11.21 3.87
C LEU A 135 -23.47 -11.40 4.89
N ASN A 136 -24.19 -10.34 5.24
CA ASN A 136 -25.32 -10.42 6.17
C ASN A 136 -26.52 -11.14 5.55
N TRP A 137 -26.70 -11.07 4.23
CA TRP A 137 -27.67 -11.91 3.52
C TRP A 137 -27.33 -13.41 3.61
N PHE A 138 -26.06 -13.78 3.44
CA PHE A 138 -25.60 -15.17 3.63
C PHE A 138 -25.73 -15.65 5.07
N LEU A 139 -25.37 -14.82 6.05
CA LEU A 139 -25.47 -15.16 7.48
C LEU A 139 -26.93 -15.39 7.90
N ARG A 140 -27.85 -14.53 7.42
CA ARG A 140 -29.30 -14.73 7.56
C ARG A 140 -29.78 -16.02 6.92
N ALA A 141 -29.31 -16.36 5.73
CA ALA A 141 -29.66 -17.59 5.04
C ALA A 141 -29.20 -18.86 5.80
N THR A 142 -28.11 -18.76 6.58
CA THR A 142 -27.59 -19.85 7.43
C THR A 142 -28.15 -19.88 8.86
N GLY A 143 -29.08 -18.99 9.21
CA GLY A 143 -29.73 -18.96 10.54
C GLY A 143 -28.83 -18.46 11.68
N LEU A 144 -27.70 -17.82 11.37
CA LEU A 144 -26.83 -17.19 12.36
C LEU A 144 -27.35 -15.77 12.70
N PRO A 145 -27.30 -15.33 13.96
CA PRO A 145 -27.76 -14.00 14.35
C PRO A 145 -26.97 -12.91 13.62
N GLU A 146 -27.65 -11.83 13.22
CA GLU A 146 -27.05 -10.67 12.58
C GLU A 146 -25.97 -10.05 13.49
N GLN A 147 -24.71 -10.39 13.25
CA GLN A 147 -23.59 -9.71 13.89
C GLN A 147 -23.22 -8.53 13.00
N SER A 148 -23.45 -7.31 13.51
CA SER A 148 -22.92 -6.09 12.93
C SER A 148 -21.39 -6.10 13.05
N PHE A 149 -20.73 -6.84 12.16
CA PHE A 149 -19.27 -6.90 12.07
C PHE A 149 -18.65 -5.54 11.73
N ALA A 150 -19.46 -4.55 11.31
CA ALA A 150 -19.02 -3.19 10.99
C ALA A 150 -18.22 -2.50 12.11
N PHE A 151 -18.37 -2.92 13.37
CA PHE A 151 -17.64 -2.36 14.52
C PHE A 151 -16.77 -3.37 15.28
N THR A 152 -16.68 -4.63 14.84
CA THR A 152 -15.80 -5.61 15.49
C THR A 152 -14.39 -5.53 14.91
N ASN A 153 -13.37 -5.61 15.76
CA ASN A 153 -11.93 -5.53 15.40
C ASN A 153 -11.52 -6.45 14.23
N VAL A 154 -12.26 -7.53 14.00
CA VAL A 154 -12.05 -8.51 12.92
C VAL A 154 -12.42 -7.95 11.53
N ALA A 155 -13.45 -7.11 11.40
CA ALA A 155 -13.81 -6.52 10.11
C ALA A 155 -12.88 -5.38 9.71
N LEU A 156 -12.34 -4.63 10.69
CA LEU A 156 -11.25 -3.68 10.45
C LEU A 156 -9.99 -4.39 9.93
N TRP A 157 -9.74 -5.61 10.39
CA TRP A 157 -8.64 -6.44 9.93
C TRP A 157 -8.86 -6.95 8.50
N LEU A 158 -10.02 -7.57 8.22
CA LEU A 158 -10.36 -8.06 6.87
C LEU A 158 -10.42 -6.96 5.81
N ARG A 159 -10.94 -5.76 6.14
CA ARG A 159 -10.97 -4.60 5.22
C ARG A 159 -9.57 -4.16 4.79
N ARG A 160 -8.56 -4.30 5.65
CA ARG A 160 -7.20 -3.82 5.40
C ARG A 160 -6.24 -4.89 4.86
N VAL A 161 -6.57 -6.17 5.02
CA VAL A 161 -5.80 -7.29 4.44
C VAL A 161 -6.05 -7.42 2.94
N VAL A 162 -7.20 -6.94 2.46
CA VAL A 162 -7.62 -7.06 1.06
C VAL A 162 -7.80 -5.68 0.40
N SER A 163 -7.06 -4.67 0.84
CA SER A 163 -6.87 -3.39 0.12
C SER A 163 -5.43 -3.30 -0.35
#